data_AF-A0A8T6YDU2-F1
#
_entry.id   AF-A0A8T6YDU2-F1
#
_cell.length_a   1.000
_cell.length_b   1.000
_cell.length_c   1.000
_cell.angle_alpha   90.00
_cell.angle_beta   90.00
_cell.angle_gamma   90.00
#
_symmetry.space_group_name_H-M   'P 1'
#
loop_
_entity.id
_entity.type
_entity.pdbx_description
1 polymer ?
#
loop_
_entity_poly.entity_id
_entity_poly.type
_entity_poly.pdbx_seq_one_letter_code
_entity_poly.pdbx_strand_id
1 'polypeptide(L)' 'MAKDKKVVQSTNCNGCGICVTVCPTNTKLSKAEDFDIEAAKLAIHVTNGNAVIDYDACIACGICSKNCPVGSLSMVQI' A
#
# COMPACT_ATOMS: atom_id res chain seq x y z
N MET A 1 -18.17 3.60 2.65
CA MET A 1 -16.85 2.95 2.53
C MET A 1 -17.02 1.46 2.72
N ALA A 2 -16.33 0.63 1.92
CA ALA A 2 -16.44 -0.83 1.95
C ALA A 2 -15.80 -1.37 3.24
N LYS A 3 -16.60 -1.53 4.30
CA LYS A 3 -16.12 -2.00 5.62
C LYS A 3 -15.62 -3.45 5.60
N ASP A 4 -16.00 -4.19 4.57
CA ASP A 4 -15.81 -5.64 4.49
C ASP A 4 -14.74 -6.03 3.45
N LYS A 5 -13.96 -5.08 2.91
CA LYS A 5 -12.93 -5.37 1.89
C LYS A 5 -11.55 -4.99 2.37
N LYS A 6 -10.59 -5.89 2.18
CA LYS A 6 -9.17 -5.67 2.52
C LYS A 6 -8.26 -6.09 1.36
N VAL A 7 -7.10 -5.44 1.28
CA VAL A 7 -5.98 -5.90 0.45
C VAL A 7 -5.13 -6.84 1.30
N VAL A 8 -4.79 -8.01 0.79
CA VAL A 8 -3.87 -8.96 1.43
C VAL A 8 -2.68 -9.23 0.52
N GLN A 9 -1.55 -9.58 1.12
CA GLN A 9 -0.32 -9.93 0.42
C GLN A 9 -0.08 -11.44 0.50
N SER A 10 0.31 -12.06 -0.62
CA SER A 10 0.84 -13.41 -0.67
C SER A 10 2.35 -13.46 -0.36
N THR A 11 2.92 -14.67 -0.38
CA THR A 11 4.35 -14.91 -0.15
C THR A 11 5.26 -14.52 -1.31
N ASN A 12 4.71 -14.24 -2.49
CA ASN A 12 5.51 -14.00 -3.72
C ASN A 12 5.94 -12.54 -3.89
N CYS A 13 5.80 -11.72 -2.86
CA CYS A 13 6.24 -10.33 -2.90
C CYS A 13 7.77 -10.25 -3.00
N ASN A 14 8.27 -9.39 -3.88
CA ASN A 14 9.70 -9.15 -4.08
C ASN A 14 10.14 -7.76 -3.63
N GLY A 15 9.25 -7.00 -2.99
CA GLY A 15 9.56 -5.67 -2.48
C GLY A 15 9.78 -4.58 -3.55
N CYS A 16 9.30 -4.75 -4.79
CA CYS A 16 9.54 -3.78 -5.88
C CYS A 16 9.00 -2.36 -5.62
N GLY A 17 8.09 -2.16 -4.66
CA GLY A 17 7.62 -0.84 -4.25
C GLY A 17 6.59 -0.16 -5.15
N ILE A 18 6.17 -0.78 -6.27
CA ILE A 18 5.14 -0.20 -7.17
C ILE A 18 3.85 0.09 -6.42
N CYS A 19 3.45 -0.78 -5.50
CA CYS A 19 2.25 -0.58 -4.70
C CYS A 19 2.29 0.71 -3.85
N VAL A 20 3.47 1.15 -3.43
CA VAL A 20 3.70 2.37 -2.63
C VAL A 20 3.54 3.61 -3.50
N THR A 21 4.01 3.56 -4.75
CA THR A 21 4.00 4.71 -5.66
C THR A 21 2.63 4.96 -6.29
N VAL A 22 1.85 3.90 -6.52
CA VAL A 22 0.51 3.99 -7.12
C VAL A 22 -0.60 4.18 -6.08
N CYS A 23 -0.29 4.07 -4.79
CA CYS A 23 -1.30 4.21 -3.74
C CYS A 23 -1.74 5.68 -3.64
N PRO A 24 -3.03 6.00 -3.90
CA PRO A 24 -3.52 7.37 -3.84
C PRO A 24 -3.56 7.92 -2.40
N THR A 25 -3.52 7.04 -1.41
CA THR A 25 -3.54 7.40 0.01
C THR A 25 -2.13 7.62 0.56
N ASN A 26 -1.09 7.17 -0.15
CA ASN A 26 0.28 7.50 0.17
C ASN A 26 0.58 8.91 -0.34
N THR A 27 0.08 9.92 0.38
CA THR A 27 0.41 11.32 0.07
C THR A 27 1.87 11.56 0.38
N LYS A 28 2.69 11.65 -0.68
CA LYS A 28 4.02 12.23 -0.57
C LYS A 28 3.84 13.70 -0.20
N LEU A 29 4.36 14.06 0.96
CA LEU A 29 4.49 15.44 1.38
C LEU A 29 5.19 16.21 0.25
N SER A 30 4.54 17.25 -0.24
CA SER A 30 4.77 17.89 -1.54
C SER A 30 6.12 18.63 -1.63
N LYS A 31 6.90 18.66 -0.55
CA LYS A 31 8.15 19.40 -0.43
C LYS A 31 9.21 18.53 0.23
N ALA A 32 10.46 18.68 -0.20
CA ALA A 32 11.61 17.94 0.33
C ALA A 32 11.85 18.19 1.83
N GLU A 33 11.44 19.35 2.33
CA GLU A 33 11.53 19.80 3.73
C GLU A 33 10.41 19.21 4.61
N ASP A 34 9.35 18.69 4.00
CA ASP A 34 8.26 17.99 4.69
C ASP A 34 8.47 16.46 4.67
N PHE A 35 9.65 15.93 4.36
CA PHE A 35 9.89 14.48 4.37
C PHE A 35 10.07 13.95 5.82
N ASP A 36 9.06 14.17 6.65
CA ASP A 36 8.95 13.56 7.96
C ASP A 36 8.36 12.15 7.79
N ILE A 37 9.22 11.15 7.95
CA ILE A 37 8.85 9.73 7.84
C ILE A 37 7.79 9.35 8.89
N GLU A 38 7.73 10.06 10.01
CA GLU A 38 6.72 9.84 11.06
C GLU A 38 5.38 10.53 10.74
N ALA A 39 5.40 11.66 10.03
CA ALA A 39 4.18 12.36 9.62
C ALA A 39 3.55 11.80 8.33
N ALA A 40 4.34 11.09 7.51
CA ALA A 40 3.86 10.47 6.29
C ALA A 40 2.90 9.31 6.61
N LYS A 41 1.59 9.59 6.61
CA LYS A 41 0.57 8.55 6.74
C LYS A 41 0.52 7.68 5.49
N LEU A 42 1.27 6.59 5.48
CA LEU A 42 1.34 5.63 4.38
C LEU A 42 0.34 4.49 4.60
N ALA A 43 -0.62 4.33 3.67
CA ALA A 43 -1.52 3.18 3.66
C ALA A 43 -0.82 1.86 3.27
N ILE A 44 0.29 1.96 2.54
CA ILE A 44 1.10 0.79 2.16
C ILE A 44 2.56 1.19 2.00
N HIS A 45 3.49 0.42 2.57
CA HIS A 45 4.94 0.64 2.44
C HIS A 45 5.65 -0.71 2.29
N VAL A 46 6.93 -0.72 1.91
CA VAL A 46 7.72 -1.96 1.81
C VAL A 46 8.74 -2.03 2.93
N THR A 47 8.72 -3.12 3.70
CA THR A 47 9.65 -3.43 4.80
C THR A 47 10.08 -4.88 4.67
N ASN A 48 11.39 -5.16 4.78
CA ASN A 48 11.96 -6.52 4.69
C ASN A 48 11.48 -7.32 3.46
N GLY A 49 11.40 -6.65 2.30
CA GLY A 49 10.97 -7.29 1.04
C GLY A 49 9.46 -7.54 0.91
N ASN A 50 8.66 -7.16 1.92
CA ASN A 50 7.22 -7.31 1.92
C ASN A 50 6.51 -5.96 1.96
N ALA A 51 5.41 -5.84 1.24
CA ALA A 51 4.45 -4.77 1.39
C ALA A 51 3.64 -4.94 2.68
N VAL A 52 3.75 -3.94 3.55
CA VAL A 52 3.00 -3.82 4.79
C VAL A 52 1.86 -2.83 4.55
N ILE A 53 0.64 -3.22 4.89
CA ILE A 53 -0.59 -2.46 4.63
C ILE A 53 -1.14 -1.98 5.97
N ASP A 54 -1.33 -0.67 6.10
CA ASP A 54 -2.08 -0.08 7.21
C ASP A 54 -3.57 -0.10 6.85
N TYR A 55 -4.34 -0.93 7.55
CA TYR A 55 -5.78 -1.09 7.29
C TYR A 55 -6.64 0.09 7.75
N ASP A 56 -6.14 0.94 8.64
CA ASP A 56 -6.85 2.15 9.08
C ASP A 56 -6.69 3.28 8.06
N ALA A 57 -5.55 3.32 7.36
CA ALA A 57 -5.31 4.24 6.26
C ALA A 57 -5.81 3.70 4.90
N CYS A 58 -5.76 2.39 4.66
CA CYS A 58 -6.12 1.79 3.39
C CYS A 58 -7.63 1.86 3.12
N ILE A 59 -8.00 2.52 2.02
CA ILE A 59 -9.40 2.65 1.59
C ILE A 59 -9.91 1.49 0.72
N ALA A 60 -9.14 0.41 0.60
CA ALA A 60 -9.48 -0.78 -0.18
C ALA A 60 -9.86 -0.50 -1.64
N CYS A 61 -9.15 0.43 -2.31
CA CYS A 61 -9.42 0.81 -3.70
C CYS A 61 -8.95 -0.22 -4.75
N GLY A 62 -8.00 -1.10 -4.39
CA GLY A 62 -7.48 -2.16 -5.26
C GLY A 62 -6.48 -1.74 -6.33
N ILE A 63 -6.05 -0.47 -6.38
CA ILE A 63 -5.07 0.01 -7.39
C ILE A 63 -3.73 -0.72 -7.25
N CYS A 64 -3.26 -0.95 -6.03
CA CYS A 64 -2.01 -1.67 -5.76
C CYS A 64 -2.07 -3.14 -6.22
N SER A 65 -3.23 -3.80 -6.10
CA SER A 65 -3.44 -5.16 -6.58
C SER A 65 -3.34 -5.23 -8.11
N LYS A 66 -3.98 -4.30 -8.82
CA LYS A 66 -3.95 -4.24 -10.29
C LYS A 66 -2.57 -3.96 -10.88
N ASN A 67 -1.72 -3.24 -10.15
CA ASN A 67 -0.39 -2.83 -10.62
C ASN A 67 0.74 -3.71 -10.07
N CYS A 68 0.43 -4.76 -9.30
CA CYS A 68 1.47 -5.64 -8.78
C CYS A 68 2.02 -6.53 -9.90
N PRO A 69 3.29 -6.39 -10.31
CA PRO A 69 3.85 -7.12 -11.46
C PRO A 69 3.95 -8.63 -11.20
N VAL A 70 4.03 -9.02 -9.94
CA VAL A 70 4.11 -10.42 -9.50
C VAL A 70 2.76 -10.94 -8.98
N GLY A 71 1.69 -10.15 -9.08
CA GLY A 71 0.35 -10.54 -8.64
C GLY A 71 0.24 -10.87 -7.15
N SER A 72 1.13 -10.33 -6.30
CA SER A 72 1.20 -10.70 -4.88
C SER A 72 0.11 -10.03 -4.02
N LEU A 73 -0.57 -9.00 -4.51
CA LEU A 73 -1.62 -8.29 -3.79
C LEU A 73 -3.00 -8.66 -4.32
N SER A 74 -3.93 -9.02 -3.43
CA SER A 74 -5.30 -9.42 -3.79
C SER A 74 -6.35 -8.77 -2.90
N MET A 75 -7.55 -8.56 -3.44
CA MET A 75 -8.71 -8.07 -2.69
C MET A 75 -9.49 -9.24 -2.10
N VAL A 76 -9.74 -9.22 -0.79
CA VAL A 76 -10.56 -10.22 -0.10
C VAL A 76 -11.72 -9.55 0.60
N GLN A 77 -12.83 -10.28 0.69
CA GLN A 77 -13.99 -9.90 1.50
C GLN A 77 -13.90 -10.63 2.84
N ILE A 78 -14.02 -9.89 3.93
CA ILE A 78 -13.91 -10.34 5.31
C ILE A 78 -15.20 -10.05 6.08
#